data_AF-A0A7C7QN77-F1
#
_entry.id   AF-A0A7C7QN77-F1
#
_cell.length_a   1.000
_cell.length_b   1.000
_cell.length_c   1.000
_cell.angle_alpha   90.00
_cell.angle_beta   90.00
_cell.angle_gamma   90.00
#
_symmetry.space_group_name_H-M   'P 1'
#
loop_
_entity.id
_entity.type
_entity.pdbx_description
1 polymer ?
#
loop_
_entity_poly.entity_id
_entity_poly.type
_entity_poly.pdbx_seq_one_letter_code
_entity_poly.pdbx_strand_id
1 'polypeptide(L)'
;MSQISPVEYYPMIKDMPVGERPRERLQHYGAGALSTAELIAILLRSGVAGESVLHLAERLLARYGGLTGLAQASFAELCQEKGIGPAK
;
A
#
# COMPACT_ATOMS: atom_id res chain seq x y z
N MET A 1 -5.44 16.39 -29.72
CA MET A 1 -5.12 15.01 -29.31
C MET A 1 -5.36 14.93 -27.80
N SER A 2 -6.57 14.56 -27.39
CA SER A 2 -6.95 14.52 -25.97
C SER A 2 -6.33 13.28 -25.35
N GLN A 3 -5.38 13.46 -24.43
CA GLN A 3 -4.90 12.37 -23.59
C GLN A 3 -6.05 11.93 -22.70
N ILE A 4 -6.55 10.72 -22.95
CA ILE A 4 -7.49 10.04 -22.07
C ILE A 4 -6.62 9.54 -20.92
N SER A 5 -6.57 10.28 -19.81
CA SER A 5 -6.07 9.72 -18.56
C SER A 5 -6.98 8.54 -18.22
N PRO A 6 -6.49 7.29 -18.14
CA PRO A 6 -7.33 6.21 -17.66
C PRO A 6 -7.80 6.60 -16.27
N VAL A 7 -9.11 6.59 -16.06
CA VAL A 7 -9.66 6.62 -14.71
C VAL A 7 -9.16 5.32 -14.09
N GLU A 8 -8.04 5.37 -13.37
CA GLU A 8 -7.59 4.24 -12.57
C GLU A 8 -8.63 4.06 -11.46
N TYR A 9 -9.60 3.20 -11.77
CA TYR A 9 -10.53 2.69 -10.79
C TYR A 9 -9.71 1.78 -9.88
N TYR A 10 -9.33 2.30 -8.72
CA TYR A 10 -8.63 1.53 -7.70
C TYR A 10 -9.66 0.88 -6.79
N PRO A 11 -10.03 -0.40 -7.04
CA PRO A 11 -10.92 -1.10 -6.13
C PRO A 11 -10.33 -1.03 -4.72
N MET A 12 -11.17 -0.74 -3.73
CA MET A 12 -10.78 -1.04 -2.35
C MET A 12 -10.46 -2.55 -2.30
N ILE A 13 -9.61 -3.00 -1.39
CA ILE A 13 -9.29 -4.45 -1.29
C ILE A 13 -10.57 -5.32 -1.21
N LYS A 14 -11.65 -4.80 -0.61
CA LYS A 14 -12.95 -5.47 -0.57
C LYS A 14 -13.63 -5.64 -1.93
N ASP A 15 -13.36 -4.76 -2.88
CA ASP A 15 -13.94 -4.76 -4.24
C ASP A 15 -13.14 -5.67 -5.20
N MET A 16 -11.94 -6.12 -4.78
CA MET A 16 -11.16 -7.11 -5.53
C MET A 16 -11.80 -8.51 -5.41
N PRO A 17 -11.73 -9.34 -6.48
CA PRO A 17 -12.03 -10.76 -6.39
C PRO A 17 -11.25 -11.40 -5.23
N VAL A 18 -11.88 -12.31 -4.49
CA VAL A 18 -11.28 -12.89 -3.27
C VAL A 18 -9.90 -13.48 -3.54
N GLY A 19 -9.71 -14.20 -4.66
CA GLY A 19 -8.43 -14.79 -5.04
C GLY A 19 -7.35 -13.79 -5.45
N GLU A 20 -7.73 -12.54 -5.74
CA GLU A 20 -6.81 -11.46 -6.14
C GLU A 20 -6.42 -10.56 -4.96
N ARG A 21 -7.08 -10.72 -3.82
CA ARG A 21 -6.78 -9.92 -2.63
C ARG A 21 -5.39 -10.27 -2.08
N PRO A 22 -4.63 -9.28 -1.58
CA PRO A 22 -3.25 -9.51 -1.15
C PRO A 22 -3.08 -10.62 -0.10
N ARG A 23 -3.96 -10.71 0.91
CA ARG A 23 -3.80 -11.72 1.97
C ARG A 23 -4.04 -13.13 1.47
N GLU A 24 -5.02 -13.28 0.59
CA GLU A 24 -5.41 -14.52 -0.05
C GLU A 24 -4.33 -14.96 -1.04
N ARG A 25 -3.79 -14.04 -1.86
CA ARG A 25 -2.62 -14.31 -2.71
C ARG A 25 -1.39 -14.71 -1.90
N LEU A 26 -1.13 -14.03 -0.78
CA LEU A 26 -0.03 -14.38 0.12
C LEU A 26 -0.21 -15.81 0.68
N GLN A 27 -1.42 -16.18 1.06
CA GLN A 27 -1.72 -17.52 1.55
C GLN A 27 -1.54 -18.60 0.47
N HIS A 28 -1.94 -18.34 -0.77
CA HIS A 28 -1.95 -19.34 -1.85
C HIS A 28 -0.63 -19.45 -2.59
N TYR A 29 0.03 -18.33 -2.86
CA TYR A 29 1.18 -18.24 -3.76
C TYR A 29 2.46 -17.77 -3.05
N GLY A 30 2.37 -17.38 -1.78
CA GLY A 30 3.51 -16.89 -0.99
C GLY A 30 3.92 -15.45 -1.34
N ALA A 31 4.87 -14.92 -0.58
CA ALA A 31 5.25 -13.49 -0.66
C ALA A 31 5.83 -13.07 -2.01
N GLY A 32 6.49 -13.98 -2.74
CA GLY A 32 7.06 -13.69 -4.06
C GLY A 32 6.02 -13.40 -5.15
N ALA A 33 4.75 -13.73 -4.91
CA ALA A 33 3.66 -13.41 -5.81
C ALA A 33 3.10 -11.99 -5.61
N LEU A 34 3.61 -11.22 -4.65
CA LEU A 34 3.13 -9.89 -4.31
C LEU A 34 4.23 -8.84 -4.55
N SER A 35 3.81 -7.64 -4.91
CA SER A 35 4.66 -6.47 -4.88
C SER A 35 5.01 -6.08 -3.44
N THR A 36 6.12 -5.36 -3.27
CA THR A 36 6.51 -4.77 -1.98
C THR A 36 5.40 -3.89 -1.41
N ALA A 37 4.69 -3.13 -2.26
CA ALA A 37 3.57 -2.29 -1.86
C ALA A 37 2.41 -3.12 -1.28
N GLU A 38 2.04 -4.22 -1.92
CA GLU A 38 1.00 -5.13 -1.42
C GLU A 38 1.39 -5.76 -0.07
N LEU A 39 2.66 -6.16 0.10
CA LEU A 39 3.16 -6.70 1.37
C LEU A 39 3.08 -5.65 2.49
N ILE A 40 3.50 -4.41 2.22
CA ILE A 40 3.36 -3.31 3.18
C ILE A 40 1.88 -3.04 3.46
N ALA A 41 1.02 -3.06 2.44
CA ALA A 41 -0.41 -2.83 2.62
C ALA A 41 -1.08 -3.87 3.53
N ILE A 42 -0.63 -5.14 3.47
CA ILE A 42 -1.06 -6.19 4.40
C ILE A 42 -0.70 -5.83 5.84
N LEU A 43 0.53 -5.36 6.06
CA LEU A 43 1.03 -4.95 7.39
C LEU A 43 0.27 -3.74 7.94
N LEU A 44 0.01 -2.74 7.10
CA LEU A 44 -0.73 -1.53 7.46
C LEU A 44 -2.22 -1.80 7.77
N ARG A 45 -2.77 -2.90 7.26
CA ARG A 45 -4.16 -3.41 7.41
C ARG A 45 -5.28 -2.52 6.86
N SER A 46 -5.13 -1.20 6.89
CA SER A 46 -6.12 -0.24 6.46
C SER A 46 -5.48 1.05 5.96
N GLY A 47 -6.14 1.66 4.99
CA GLY A 47 -5.79 2.98 4.47
C GLY A 47 -6.31 4.07 5.37
N VAL A 48 -6.50 5.26 4.80
CA VAL A 48 -7.16 6.39 5.46
C VAL A 48 -8.32 6.90 4.64
N ALA A 49 -9.12 7.78 5.23
CA ALA A 49 -10.20 8.44 4.50
C ALA A 49 -9.66 9.10 3.22
N GLY A 50 -10.16 8.66 2.07
CA GLY A 50 -9.77 9.13 0.74
C GLY A 50 -8.50 8.50 0.15
N GLU A 51 -7.86 7.54 0.82
CA GLU A 51 -6.64 6.87 0.33
C GLU A 51 -6.65 5.37 0.67
N SER A 52 -6.58 4.51 -0.35
CA SER A 52 -6.52 3.06 -0.15
C SER A 52 -5.21 2.67 0.55
N VAL A 53 -5.19 1.51 1.20
CA VAL A 53 -3.97 1.04 1.87
C VAL A 53 -2.83 0.74 0.88
N LEU A 54 -3.17 0.39 -0.37
CA LEU A 54 -2.19 0.19 -1.44
C LEU A 54 -1.53 1.50 -1.84
N HIS A 55 -2.32 2.56 -2.05
CA HIS A 55 -1.77 3.89 -2.32
C HIS A 55 -0.94 4.43 -1.17
N LEU A 56 -1.39 4.21 0.07
CA LEU A 56 -0.59 4.57 1.25
C LEU A 56 0.78 3.87 1.22
N ALA A 57 0.81 2.57 0.92
CA ALA A 57 2.06 1.81 0.82
C ALA A 57 2.97 2.30 -0.33
N GLU A 58 2.40 2.55 -1.52
CA GLU A 58 3.13 3.08 -2.68
C GLU A 58 3.70 4.47 -2.41
N ARG A 59 2.89 5.35 -1.80
CA ARG A 59 3.33 6.71 -1.42
C ARG A 59 4.47 6.67 -0.41
N LEU A 60 4.41 5.78 0.58
CA LEU A 60 5.51 5.60 1.54
C LEU A 60 6.78 5.12 0.83
N LEU A 61 6.68 4.11 -0.02
CA LEU A 61 7.82 3.64 -0.80
C LEU A 61 8.41 4.75 -1.67
N ALA A 62 7.59 5.53 -2.36
CA ALA A 62 8.05 6.64 -3.20
C ALA A 62 8.73 7.73 -2.36
N ARG A 63 8.13 8.11 -1.21
CA ARG A 63 8.65 9.17 -0.34
C ARG A 63 10.00 8.83 0.26
N TYR A 64 10.19 7.58 0.70
CA TYR A 64 11.41 7.16 1.39
C TYR A 64 12.42 6.47 0.46
N GLY A 65 12.21 6.48 -0.87
CA GLY A 65 13.19 5.92 -1.81
C GLY A 65 13.25 4.38 -1.80
N GLY A 66 12.12 3.72 -1.57
CA GLY A 66 11.97 2.28 -1.54
C GLY A 66 11.97 1.68 -0.13
N LEU A 67 12.00 0.35 -0.06
CA LEU A 67 11.86 -0.38 1.20
C LEU A 67 12.99 -0.08 2.18
N THR A 68 14.23 0.02 1.69
CA THR A 68 15.40 0.28 2.53
C THR A 68 15.29 1.63 3.21
N GLY A 69 14.93 2.69 2.48
CA GLY A 69 14.79 4.01 3.10
C GLY A 69 13.57 4.10 4.01
N LEU A 70 12.46 3.43 3.67
CA LEU A 70 11.31 3.33 4.57
C LEU A 70 11.66 2.64 5.90
N ALA A 71 12.48 1.59 5.86
CA ALA A 71 12.94 0.88 7.05
C ALA A 71 13.94 1.68 7.90
N GLN A 72 14.56 2.72 7.34
CA GLN A 72 15.48 3.62 8.04
C GLN A 72 14.79 4.88 8.58
N ALA A 73 13.54 5.15 8.18
CA ALA A 73 12.78 6.28 8.67
C ALA A 73 12.58 6.18 10.18
N SER A 74 12.81 7.29 10.88
CA SER A 74 12.57 7.37 12.32
C SER A 74 11.07 7.33 12.63
N PHE A 75 10.74 6.94 13.85
CA PHE A 75 9.37 6.95 14.35
C PHE A 75 8.70 8.33 14.20
N ALA A 76 9.45 9.40 14.45
CA ALA A 76 8.96 10.77 14.33
C ALA A 76 8.66 11.17 12.89
N GLU A 77 9.45 10.69 11.92
CA GLU A 77 9.18 10.91 10.49
C GLU A 77 7.96 10.10 10.03
N LEU A 78 7.87 8.83 10.44
CA LEU A 78 6.72 7.98 10.10
C LEU A 78 5.41 8.54 10.66
N CYS A 79 5.41 9.04 11.90
CA CYS A 79 4.22 9.67 12.51
C CYS A 79 3.78 10.98 11.84
N GLN A 80 4.60 11.59 10.97
CA GLN A 80 4.20 12.75 10.18
C GLN A 80 3.45 12.36 8.90
N GLU A 81 3.49 11.09 8.51
CA GLU A 81 2.78 10.62 7.32
C GLU A 81 1.29 10.51 7.62
N LYS A 82 0.48 11.14 6.76
CA LYS A 82 -0.98 11.00 6.84
C LYS A 82 -1.34 9.52 6.81
N GLY A 83 -1.98 9.05 7.88
CA GLY A 83 -2.43 7.67 8.02
C GLY A 83 -1.48 6.68 8.66
N ILE A 84 -0.31 7.16 9.08
CA ILE A 84 0.62 6.45 9.94
C ILE A 84 0.68 7.22 11.27
N GLY A 85 0.06 6.65 12.30
CA GLY A 85 0.10 7.17 13.65
C GLY A 85 0.79 6.16 14.57
N PRO A 86 0.95 6.45 15.87
CA PRO A 86 1.73 5.62 16.79
C PRO A 86 1.35 4.14 16.88
N ALA A 87 0.15 3.77 16.45
CA ALA A 87 -0.35 2.40 16.45
C ALA A 87 0.02 1.60 15.17
N LYS A 88 0.59 2.24 14.16
CA LYS A 88 1.07 1.64 12.91
C LYS A 88 2.58 1.87 12.80
#